data_AF-A0A2D5BQ39-F1
#
_entry.id   AF-A0A2D5BQ39-F1
#
_cell.length_a   1.000
_cell.length_b   1.000
_cell.length_c   1.000
_cell.angle_alpha   90.00
_cell.angle_beta   90.00
_cell.angle_gamma   90.00
#
_symmetry.space_group_name_H-M   'P 1'
#
loop_
_entity.id
_entity.type
_entity.pdbx_description
1 polymer ?
#
loop_
_entity_poly.entity_id
_entity_poly.type
_entity_poly.pdbx_seq_one_letter_code
_entity_poly.pdbx_strand_id
1 'polypeptide(L)'
;MHRCLILMICILPLVAQEPKKPDENDTRWHASVRDVATGYKAWMRLEDEMRWAPWLCSQPMPAPARFSRAKKDTPHARKLYTLYAKDPVAYGAKKTGMGITTNTPLRKKLAAFDQVLVKEAWVPERMKQAPSGHPLSWSSKTFGKSRLRPTKRGEHWYRADKQAGLFVMMHLTGKPTAATDAGWVYATVTNDGKITGAGRMQSCMSCHTKQADRLFGLPKPAAKK
;
A
#
# COMPACT_ATOMS: atom_id res chain seq x y z
N MET A 1 -3.00 23.04 64.68
CA MET A 1 -1.93 22.95 63.67
C MET A 1 -2.49 22.20 62.45
N HIS A 2 -3.01 22.91 61.45
CA HIS A 2 -3.53 22.28 60.22
C HIS A 2 -2.74 22.80 59.03
N ARG A 3 -2.01 21.88 58.38
CA ARG A 3 -1.14 22.15 57.22
C ARG A 3 -1.99 22.34 55.97
N CYS A 4 -1.74 23.44 55.28
CA CYS A 4 -2.25 23.78 53.96
C CYS A 4 -1.53 22.94 52.90
N LEU A 5 -2.26 22.15 52.11
CA LEU A 5 -1.72 21.39 50.98
C LEU A 5 -2.07 22.14 49.68
N ILE A 6 -1.10 22.84 49.11
CA ILE A 6 -1.23 23.50 47.81
C ILE A 6 -1.04 22.44 46.72
N LEU A 7 -2.12 22.12 46.01
CA LEU A 7 -2.11 21.26 44.83
C LEU A 7 -1.56 22.07 43.64
N MET A 8 -0.30 21.86 43.28
CA MET A 8 0.29 22.37 42.05
C MET A 8 -0.30 21.62 40.84
N ILE A 9 -1.23 22.26 40.15
CA ILE A 9 -1.72 21.80 38.83
C ILE A 9 -0.67 22.18 37.80
N CYS A 10 0.08 21.18 37.32
CA CYS A 10 1.02 21.34 36.21
C CYS A 10 0.21 21.37 34.89
N ILE A 11 -0.05 22.58 34.39
CA ILE A 11 -0.70 22.79 33.08
C ILE A 11 0.37 22.53 32.00
N LEU A 12 0.37 21.34 31.42
CA LEU A 12 1.14 21.05 30.20
C LEU A 12 0.53 21.85 29.03
N PRO A 13 1.32 22.63 28.27
CA PRO A 13 0.81 23.33 27.11
C PRO A 13 0.40 22.32 26.03
N LEU A 14 -0.88 22.36 25.67
CA LEU A 14 -1.43 21.66 24.52
C LEU A 14 -0.82 22.27 23.26
N VAL A 15 0.21 21.64 22.70
CA VAL A 15 0.78 22.06 21.40
C VAL A 15 -0.29 21.86 20.34
N ALA A 16 -0.91 22.95 19.91
CA ALA A 16 -1.80 22.97 18.76
C ALA A 16 -0.99 22.53 17.52
N GLN A 17 -1.38 21.41 16.90
CA GLN A 17 -0.80 21.03 15.61
C GLN A 17 -1.24 22.06 14.57
N GLU A 18 -0.28 22.66 13.85
CA GLU A 18 -0.57 23.55 12.74
C GLU A 18 -1.48 22.86 11.71
N PRO A 19 -2.46 23.57 11.12
CA PRO A 19 -3.39 22.99 10.16
C PRO A 19 -2.61 22.48 8.95
N LYS A 20 -2.65 21.16 8.76
CA LYS A 20 -1.99 20.49 7.63
C LYS A 20 -2.59 21.01 6.32
N LYS A 21 -1.75 21.62 5.47
CA LYS A 21 -2.14 22.07 4.13
C LYS A 21 -2.86 20.91 3.39
N PRO A 22 -4.02 21.14 2.77
CA PRO A 22 -4.75 20.09 2.07
C PRO A 22 -3.89 19.46 0.99
N ASP A 23 -4.07 18.16 0.78
CA ASP A 23 -3.37 17.45 -0.29
C ASP A 23 -3.82 17.97 -1.66
N GLU A 24 -2.88 18.00 -2.60
CA GLU A 24 -3.16 18.38 -3.98
C GLU A 24 -4.14 17.40 -4.67
N ASN A 25 -4.96 17.94 -5.58
CA ASN A 25 -5.83 17.17 -6.45
C ASN A 25 -5.79 17.70 -7.89
N ASP A 26 -4.60 17.67 -8.50
CA ASP A 26 -4.36 18.14 -9.87
C ASP A 26 -5.03 17.21 -10.90
N THR A 27 -5.97 17.78 -11.65
CA THR A 27 -6.76 17.09 -12.67
C THR A 27 -5.91 16.53 -13.81
N ARG A 28 -4.70 17.06 -14.03
CA ARG A 28 -3.75 16.55 -15.02
C ARG A 28 -3.49 15.05 -14.86
N TRP A 29 -3.53 14.54 -13.63
CA TRP A 29 -3.24 13.14 -13.33
C TRP A 29 -4.47 12.23 -13.34
N HIS A 30 -5.69 12.78 -13.39
CA HIS A 30 -6.93 12.01 -13.17
C HIS A 30 -7.18 10.94 -14.22
N ALA A 31 -6.79 11.17 -15.47
CA ALA A 31 -6.94 10.16 -16.53
C ALA A 31 -6.07 8.92 -16.22
N SER A 32 -4.79 9.13 -15.94
CA SER A 32 -3.85 8.06 -15.57
C SER A 32 -4.29 7.35 -14.28
N VAL A 33 -4.76 8.08 -13.27
CA VAL A 33 -5.25 7.48 -12.02
C VAL A 33 -6.50 6.61 -12.28
N ARG A 34 -7.41 7.01 -13.15
CA ARG A 34 -8.57 6.21 -13.55
C ARG A 34 -8.17 4.94 -14.33
N ASP A 35 -7.23 5.07 -15.26
CA ASP A 35 -6.69 3.90 -15.98
C ASP A 35 -6.03 2.92 -15.00
N VAL A 36 -5.26 3.41 -14.02
CA VAL A 36 -4.67 2.58 -12.96
C VAL A 36 -5.76 1.93 -12.11
N ALA A 37 -6.71 2.70 -11.59
CA ALA A 37 -7.76 2.21 -10.69
C ALA A 37 -8.63 1.12 -11.33
N THR A 38 -8.86 1.19 -12.64
CA THR A 38 -9.64 0.20 -13.38
C THR A 38 -8.82 -1.01 -13.82
N GLY A 39 -7.51 -0.84 -14.07
CA GLY A 39 -6.69 -1.86 -14.71
C GLY A 39 -5.65 -2.56 -13.83
N TYR A 40 -5.29 -2.05 -12.65
CA TYR A 40 -4.12 -2.51 -11.89
C TYR A 40 -4.13 -4.01 -11.55
N LYS A 41 -5.31 -4.64 -11.44
CA LYS A 41 -5.45 -6.08 -11.16
C LYS A 41 -4.99 -6.97 -12.32
N ALA A 42 -4.79 -6.40 -13.51
CA ALA A 42 -4.13 -7.09 -14.62
C ALA A 42 -2.63 -7.29 -14.34
N TRP A 43 -2.05 -6.55 -13.39
CA TRP A 43 -0.75 -6.86 -12.83
C TRP A 43 -0.91 -7.91 -11.73
N MET A 44 0.05 -8.83 -11.60
CA MET A 44 0.08 -9.75 -10.46
C MET A 44 0.35 -8.97 -9.18
N ARG A 45 -0.19 -9.44 -8.04
CA ARG A 45 0.26 -8.91 -6.75
C ARG A 45 1.72 -9.25 -6.58
N LEU A 46 2.50 -8.30 -6.09
CA LEU A 46 3.92 -8.49 -5.82
C LEU A 46 4.20 -9.69 -4.90
N GLU A 47 3.24 -10.02 -4.04
CA GLU A 47 3.35 -11.07 -3.02
C GLU A 47 2.57 -12.34 -3.39
N ASP A 48 1.91 -12.38 -4.55
CA ASP A 48 1.36 -13.62 -5.13
C ASP A 48 2.47 -14.46 -5.78
N GLU A 49 3.73 -14.12 -5.51
CA GLU A 49 4.93 -14.75 -6.04
C GLU A 49 4.71 -16.26 -6.16
N MET A 50 4.69 -16.73 -7.41
CA MET A 50 4.71 -18.13 -7.76
C MET A 50 6.02 -18.70 -7.24
N ARG A 51 5.99 -19.16 -5.98
CA ARG A 51 6.95 -20.16 -5.53
C ARG A 51 6.62 -21.39 -6.36
N TRP A 52 7.40 -21.57 -7.41
CA TRP A 52 7.34 -22.72 -8.29
C TRP A 52 7.25 -23.98 -7.42
N ALA A 53 6.16 -24.72 -7.56
CA ALA A 53 6.01 -25.99 -6.87
C ALA A 53 6.95 -27.00 -7.54
N PRO A 54 7.84 -27.69 -6.81
CA PRO A 54 8.19 -29.02 -7.25
C PRO A 54 6.92 -29.87 -7.10
N TRP A 55 6.31 -30.23 -8.23
CA TRP A 55 5.13 -31.09 -8.45
C TRP A 55 3.74 -30.45 -8.72
N LEU A 56 3.02 -31.09 -9.64
CA LEU A 56 1.93 -30.64 -10.52
C LEU A 56 0.60 -30.22 -9.82
N CYS A 57 -0.07 -29.22 -10.41
CA CYS A 57 -1.48 -28.85 -10.23
C CYS A 57 -1.95 -28.17 -8.92
N SER A 58 -1.08 -27.52 -8.15
CA SER A 58 -1.53 -26.64 -7.06
C SER A 58 -1.75 -25.19 -7.54
N GLN A 59 -2.94 -24.63 -7.29
CA GLN A 59 -3.21 -23.20 -7.55
C GLN A 59 -2.22 -22.32 -6.77
N PRO A 60 -1.75 -21.19 -7.35
CA PRO A 60 -0.88 -20.27 -6.64
C PRO A 60 -1.57 -19.80 -5.35
N MET A 61 -0.88 -19.93 -4.21
CA MET A 61 -1.42 -19.50 -2.93
C MET A 61 -1.65 -17.99 -2.95
N PRO A 62 -2.81 -17.49 -2.45
CA PRO A 62 -3.06 -16.06 -2.45
C PRO A 62 -2.04 -15.28 -1.59
N ALA A 63 -1.77 -14.02 -1.93
CA ALA A 63 -0.86 -13.16 -1.19
C ALA A 63 -1.26 -13.02 0.28
N PRO A 64 -0.28 -12.98 1.20
CA PRO A 64 -0.55 -12.61 2.58
C PRO A 64 -0.90 -11.12 2.67
N ALA A 65 -1.94 -10.78 3.43
CA ALA A 65 -2.20 -9.39 3.78
C ALA A 65 -1.10 -8.84 4.71
N ARG A 66 -0.66 -7.61 4.49
CA ARG A 66 0.32 -6.91 5.34
C ARG A 66 -0.36 -5.89 6.25
N PHE A 67 0.09 -5.79 7.50
CA PHE A 67 -0.26 -4.67 8.36
C PHE A 67 0.56 -3.43 8.02
N SER A 68 -0.09 -2.28 7.89
CA SER A 68 0.65 -1.02 7.80
C SER A 68 1.43 -0.75 9.09
N ARG A 69 2.73 -0.42 8.94
CA ARG A 69 3.63 -0.02 10.03
C ARG A 69 3.46 1.44 10.49
N ALA A 70 2.51 2.18 9.90
CA ALA A 70 2.28 3.57 10.26
C ALA A 70 1.79 3.68 11.72
N LYS A 71 2.26 4.71 12.45
CA LYS A 71 1.94 4.91 13.88
C LYS A 71 0.43 5.02 14.09
N LYS A 72 -0.07 4.63 15.27
CA LYS A 72 -1.50 4.47 15.61
C LYS A 72 -2.40 5.63 15.15
N ASP A 73 -1.88 6.85 15.18
CA ASP A 73 -2.64 8.09 14.93
C ASP A 73 -2.34 8.71 13.55
N THR A 74 -1.86 7.90 12.60
CA THR A 74 -1.62 8.34 11.22
C THR A 74 -2.73 7.87 10.28
N PRO A 75 -3.06 8.64 9.21
CA PRO A 75 -4.10 8.26 8.24
C PRO A 75 -3.90 6.88 7.58
N HIS A 76 -2.70 6.30 7.64
CA HIS A 76 -2.37 5.00 7.05
C HIS A 76 -2.34 3.85 8.07
N ALA A 77 -2.48 4.13 9.36
CA ALA A 77 -2.42 3.12 10.42
C ALA A 77 -3.52 2.06 10.30
N ARG A 78 -3.24 0.86 10.82
CA ARG A 78 -4.23 -0.20 11.07
C ARG A 78 -4.96 -0.74 9.82
N LYS A 79 -4.41 -0.58 8.63
CA LYS A 79 -4.96 -1.19 7.40
C LYS A 79 -4.24 -2.50 7.07
N LEU A 80 -4.99 -3.44 6.50
CA LEU A 80 -4.42 -4.54 5.74
C LEU A 80 -4.20 -4.08 4.30
N TYR A 81 -3.12 -4.51 3.65
CA TYR A 81 -2.88 -4.16 2.26
C TYR A 81 -2.13 -5.24 1.49
N THR A 82 -2.27 -5.17 0.17
CA THR A 82 -1.41 -5.84 -0.81
C THR A 82 -0.90 -4.81 -1.83
N LEU A 83 0.17 -5.14 -2.54
CA LEU A 83 0.82 -4.26 -3.51
C LEU A 83 0.77 -4.88 -4.91
N TYR A 84 0.57 -4.02 -5.90
CA TYR A 84 0.70 -4.32 -7.32
C TYR A 84 1.72 -3.34 -7.90
N ALA A 85 2.53 -3.80 -8.85
CA ALA A 85 3.51 -2.96 -9.54
C ALA A 85 3.40 -3.13 -11.05
N LYS A 86 3.49 -2.02 -11.77
CA LYS A 86 3.64 -2.02 -13.24
C LYS A 86 4.92 -2.77 -13.60
N ASP A 87 6.05 -2.44 -12.97
CA ASP A 87 7.32 -3.16 -13.13
C ASP A 87 7.74 -3.80 -11.80
N PRO A 88 7.33 -5.06 -11.53
CA PRO A 88 7.63 -5.70 -10.26
C PRO A 88 9.13 -6.01 -10.10
N VAL A 89 9.90 -6.18 -11.18
CA VAL A 89 11.35 -6.42 -11.11
C VAL A 89 12.08 -5.15 -10.71
N ALA A 90 11.72 -4.00 -11.31
CA ALA A 90 12.24 -2.71 -10.87
C ALA A 90 11.83 -2.38 -9.42
N TYR A 91 10.69 -2.90 -8.96
CA TYR A 91 10.28 -2.85 -7.55
C TYR A 91 10.93 -3.93 -6.66
N GLY A 92 11.91 -4.69 -7.18
CA GLY A 92 12.68 -5.65 -6.38
C GLY A 92 12.02 -7.00 -6.13
N ALA A 93 10.94 -7.34 -6.83
CA ALA A 93 10.45 -8.71 -6.89
C ALA A 93 11.46 -9.61 -7.63
N LYS A 94 11.56 -10.88 -7.23
CA LYS A 94 12.43 -11.82 -7.96
C LYS A 94 11.86 -12.05 -9.35
N LYS A 95 12.74 -12.15 -10.35
CA LYS A 95 12.33 -12.57 -11.69
C LYS A 95 11.76 -13.99 -11.61
N THR A 96 10.46 -14.14 -11.84
CA THR A 96 9.82 -15.45 -11.99
C THR A 96 9.93 -15.93 -13.43
N GLY A 97 9.96 -17.26 -13.64
CA GLY A 97 9.99 -17.86 -14.98
C GLY A 97 8.71 -17.63 -15.81
N MET A 98 7.58 -17.30 -15.17
CA MET A 98 6.40 -16.78 -15.88
C MET A 98 6.65 -15.31 -16.22
N GLY A 99 6.73 -15.03 -17.52
CA GLY A 99 6.96 -13.68 -18.04
C GLY A 99 5.90 -12.71 -17.55
N ILE A 100 6.35 -11.57 -17.04
CA ILE A 100 5.48 -10.41 -16.83
C ILE A 100 5.03 -9.96 -18.21
N THR A 101 3.73 -9.97 -18.49
CA THR A 101 3.22 -9.51 -19.79
C THR A 101 3.53 -8.03 -19.95
N THR A 102 4.50 -7.73 -20.81
CA THR A 102 5.01 -6.35 -20.97
C THR A 102 4.17 -5.51 -21.92
N ASN A 103 3.31 -6.15 -22.72
CA ASN A 103 2.55 -5.51 -23.79
C ASN A 103 1.03 -5.49 -23.52
N THR A 104 0.61 -5.07 -22.33
CA THR A 104 -0.82 -4.93 -22.00
C THR A 104 -1.35 -3.55 -22.44
N PRO A 105 -2.64 -3.43 -22.80
CA PRO A 105 -3.25 -2.13 -23.12
C PRO A 105 -3.05 -1.07 -22.01
N LEU A 106 -3.14 -1.50 -20.74
CA LEU A 106 -2.88 -0.64 -19.59
C LEU A 106 -1.42 -0.13 -19.56
N ARG A 107 -0.43 -0.99 -19.83
CA ARG A 107 0.98 -0.57 -19.88
C ARG A 107 1.24 0.46 -20.98
N LYS A 108 0.56 0.36 -22.13
CA LYS A 108 0.62 1.36 -23.21
C LYS A 108 0.02 2.70 -22.78
N LYS A 109 -1.17 2.69 -22.17
CA LYS A 109 -1.81 3.91 -21.62
C LYS A 109 -0.94 4.61 -20.58
N LEU A 110 -0.15 3.84 -19.83
CA LEU A 110 0.74 4.34 -18.78
C LEU A 110 2.21 4.43 -19.26
N ALA A 111 2.46 4.64 -20.55
CA ALA A 111 3.82 4.74 -21.10
C ALA A 111 4.61 5.94 -20.56
N ALA A 112 3.93 6.98 -20.08
CA ALA A 112 4.55 8.15 -19.45
C ALA A 112 5.13 7.87 -18.05
N PHE A 113 4.92 6.68 -17.50
CA PHE A 113 5.39 6.28 -16.19
C PHE A 113 6.27 5.05 -16.27
N ASP A 114 7.50 5.08 -15.73
CA ASP A 114 8.37 3.90 -15.74
C ASP A 114 7.94 2.88 -14.66
N GLN A 115 7.37 3.38 -13.57
CA GLN A 115 6.84 2.61 -12.47
C GLN A 115 5.47 3.12 -12.03
N VAL A 116 4.58 2.18 -11.71
CA VAL A 116 3.32 2.48 -11.01
C VAL A 116 3.13 1.46 -9.91
N LEU A 117 2.85 1.94 -8.71
CA LEU A 117 2.56 1.11 -7.55
C LEU A 117 1.14 1.37 -7.08
N VAL A 118 0.43 0.29 -6.80
CA VAL A 118 -0.93 0.35 -6.25
C VAL A 118 -0.96 -0.42 -4.95
N LYS A 119 -1.24 0.29 -3.87
CA LYS A 119 -1.57 -0.29 -2.59
C LYS A 119 -3.08 -0.38 -2.46
N GLU A 120 -3.58 -1.60 -2.59
CA GLU A 120 -4.98 -1.94 -2.34
C GLU A 120 -5.16 -2.19 -0.84
N ALA A 121 -5.94 -1.33 -0.18
CA ALA A 121 -6.10 -1.37 1.27
C ALA A 121 -7.47 -1.86 1.71
N TRP A 122 -7.51 -2.49 2.88
CA TRP A 122 -8.67 -3.14 3.46
C TRP A 122 -8.81 -2.82 4.94
N VAL A 123 -10.06 -2.74 5.41
CA VAL A 123 -10.39 -2.71 6.83
C VAL A 123 -10.08 -4.10 7.42
N PRO A 124 -9.29 -4.19 8.51
CA PRO A 124 -9.06 -5.46 9.18
C PRO A 124 -10.31 -5.89 9.95
N GLU A 125 -10.76 -7.12 9.71
CA GLU A 125 -11.75 -7.78 10.55
C GLU A 125 -11.05 -8.79 11.45
N ARG A 126 -11.21 -8.65 12.77
CA ARG A 126 -10.69 -9.62 13.73
C ARG A 126 -11.46 -10.94 13.59
N MET A 127 -10.74 -12.03 13.40
CA MET A 127 -11.32 -13.35 13.31
C MET A 127 -11.68 -13.86 14.72
N LYS A 128 -12.85 -14.50 14.84
CA LYS A 128 -13.29 -15.16 16.08
C LYS A 128 -12.41 -16.35 16.45
N GLN A 129 -11.83 -17.01 15.45
CA GLN A 129 -10.98 -18.19 15.58
C GLN A 129 -9.77 -18.03 14.67
N ALA A 130 -8.64 -18.62 15.05
CA ALA A 130 -7.49 -18.73 14.16
C ALA A 130 -7.87 -19.54 12.90
N PRO A 131 -7.28 -19.22 11.73
CA PRO A 131 -7.42 -20.10 10.58
C PRO A 131 -6.87 -21.49 10.93
N SER A 132 -7.53 -22.54 10.42
CA SER A 132 -7.10 -23.94 10.61
C SER A 132 -5.62 -24.12 10.22
N GLY A 133 -4.90 -24.96 10.95
CA GLY A 133 -3.43 -25.07 10.87
C GLY A 133 -2.86 -25.46 9.50
N HIS A 134 -3.68 -26.03 8.61
CA HIS A 134 -3.24 -26.44 7.28
C HIS A 134 -3.69 -25.43 6.18
N PRO A 135 -2.78 -24.74 5.48
CA PRO A 135 -3.13 -23.76 4.44
C PRO A 135 -4.02 -24.30 3.31
N LEU A 136 -3.92 -25.60 2.98
CA LEU A 136 -4.79 -26.23 1.97
C LEU A 136 -6.24 -26.44 2.44
N SER A 137 -6.53 -26.29 3.74
CA SER A 137 -7.89 -26.35 4.28
C SER A 137 -8.61 -25.00 4.27
N TRP A 138 -7.94 -23.95 3.77
CA TRP A 138 -8.47 -22.59 3.79
C TRP A 138 -9.51 -22.39 2.69
N SER A 139 -10.73 -22.14 3.10
CA SER A 139 -11.85 -21.88 2.19
C SER A 139 -11.92 -20.40 1.80
N SER A 140 -12.77 -20.09 0.81
CA SER A 140 -13.16 -18.71 0.48
C SER A 140 -13.64 -17.91 1.69
N LYS A 141 -14.25 -18.57 2.70
CA LYS A 141 -14.65 -17.96 3.97
C LYS A 141 -13.45 -17.49 4.80
N THR A 142 -12.33 -18.19 4.73
CA THR A 142 -11.07 -17.80 5.40
C THR A 142 -10.46 -16.56 4.76
N PHE A 143 -10.51 -16.45 3.42
CA PHE A 143 -9.92 -15.32 2.69
C PHE A 143 -10.82 -14.09 2.58
N GLY A 144 -12.13 -14.29 2.71
CA GLY A 144 -13.11 -13.25 2.40
C GLY A 144 -13.06 -12.83 0.93
N LYS A 145 -13.71 -11.70 0.62
CA LYS A 145 -13.82 -11.18 -0.76
C LYS A 145 -12.47 -10.72 -1.33
N SER A 146 -11.52 -10.38 -0.47
CA SER A 146 -10.19 -9.91 -0.89
C SER A 146 -9.32 -10.99 -1.53
N ARG A 147 -9.63 -12.28 -1.29
CA ARG A 147 -8.73 -13.40 -1.60
C ARG A 147 -7.30 -13.16 -1.08
N LEU A 148 -7.16 -12.54 0.08
CA LEU A 148 -5.88 -12.40 0.79
C LEU A 148 -5.84 -13.38 1.95
N ARG A 149 -4.67 -13.96 2.21
CA ARG A 149 -4.49 -14.82 3.40
C ARG A 149 -4.61 -13.96 4.67
N PRO A 150 -5.28 -14.47 5.72
CA PRO A 150 -5.29 -13.81 7.02
C PRO A 150 -3.88 -13.59 7.56
N THR A 151 -3.74 -12.61 8.43
CA THR A 151 -2.46 -12.27 9.06
C THR A 151 -2.63 -12.07 10.57
N LYS A 152 -1.58 -12.40 11.32
CA LYS A 152 -1.57 -12.34 12.78
C LYS A 152 -0.95 -11.02 13.25
N ARG A 153 -1.54 -10.41 14.28
CA ARG A 153 -0.96 -9.26 14.99
C ARG A 153 -1.22 -9.40 16.49
N GLY A 154 -0.13 -9.52 17.26
CA GLY A 154 -0.23 -9.96 18.66
C GLY A 154 -0.84 -11.35 18.72
N GLU A 155 -1.81 -11.55 19.59
CA GLU A 155 -2.51 -12.84 19.75
C GLU A 155 -3.70 -13.01 18.80
N HIS A 156 -4.01 -12.00 17.99
CA HIS A 156 -5.24 -11.98 17.19
C HIS A 156 -4.96 -12.17 15.70
N TRP A 157 -5.86 -12.90 15.06
CA TRP A 157 -5.90 -13.08 13.61
C TRP A 157 -6.86 -12.08 12.97
N TYR A 158 -6.48 -11.60 11.78
CA TYR A 158 -7.26 -10.65 11.02
C TYR A 158 -7.34 -11.08 9.57
N ARG A 159 -8.53 -10.91 8.97
CA ARG A 159 -8.74 -11.03 7.53
C ARG A 159 -9.15 -9.67 6.95
N ALA A 160 -9.01 -9.53 5.64
CA ALA A 160 -9.47 -8.33 4.94
C ALA A 160 -10.99 -8.39 4.70
N ASP A 161 -11.70 -7.33 5.10
CA ASP A 161 -13.14 -7.19 4.97
C ASP A 161 -13.53 -6.17 3.88
N LYS A 162 -13.87 -4.93 4.25
CA LYS A 162 -14.24 -3.88 3.29
C LYS A 162 -13.01 -3.26 2.67
N GLN A 163 -13.02 -3.08 1.34
CA GLN A 163 -11.98 -2.32 0.64
C GLN A 163 -12.05 -0.86 1.13
N ALA A 164 -10.92 -0.36 1.60
CA ALA A 164 -10.79 0.99 2.15
C ALA A 164 -10.43 2.03 1.07
N GLY A 165 -9.87 1.58 -0.05
CA GLY A 165 -9.46 2.43 -1.17
C GLY A 165 -8.11 2.01 -1.74
N LEU A 166 -7.65 2.78 -2.72
CA LEU A 166 -6.36 2.64 -3.37
C LEU A 166 -5.46 3.81 -3.01
N PHE A 167 -4.19 3.50 -2.79
CA PHE A 167 -3.11 4.49 -2.73
C PHE A 167 -2.18 4.19 -3.90
N VAL A 168 -2.06 5.16 -4.81
CA VAL A 168 -1.35 5.00 -6.07
C VAL A 168 -0.10 5.88 -6.04
N MET A 169 1.02 5.34 -6.51
CA MET A 169 2.23 6.10 -6.79
C MET A 169 2.63 5.86 -8.24
N MET A 170 2.90 6.92 -8.99
CA MET A 170 3.34 6.84 -10.39
C MET A 170 4.63 7.64 -10.54
N HIS A 171 5.67 7.03 -11.12
CA HIS A 171 6.95 7.69 -11.37
C HIS A 171 7.09 7.98 -12.86
N LEU A 172 7.43 9.21 -13.23
CA LEU A 172 7.50 9.63 -14.63
C LEU A 172 8.69 9.00 -15.37
N THR A 173 8.45 8.60 -16.62
CA THR A 173 9.50 8.28 -17.59
C THR A 173 10.11 9.59 -18.09
N GLY A 174 11.01 10.20 -17.32
CA GLY A 174 11.68 11.44 -17.72
C GLY A 174 12.12 12.31 -16.55
N LYS A 175 12.48 13.56 -16.85
CA LYS A 175 12.92 14.50 -15.83
C LYS A 175 11.76 14.85 -14.90
N PRO A 176 11.99 14.93 -13.57
CA PRO A 176 11.04 15.51 -12.63
C PRO A 176 10.57 16.89 -13.09
N THR A 177 9.33 17.23 -12.75
CA THR A 177 8.75 18.56 -13.00
C THR A 177 8.40 19.21 -11.67
N ALA A 178 8.13 20.52 -11.68
CA ALA A 178 7.66 21.21 -10.47
C ALA A 178 6.35 20.62 -9.90
N ALA A 179 5.54 19.98 -10.76
CA ALA A 179 4.29 19.32 -10.39
C ALA A 179 4.48 17.92 -9.78
N THR A 180 5.72 17.42 -9.68
CA THR A 180 6.01 16.10 -9.10
C THR A 180 6.97 16.19 -7.92
N ASP A 181 7.00 15.13 -7.13
CA ASP A 181 7.90 14.98 -6.00
C ASP A 181 9.10 14.13 -6.41
N ALA A 182 10.10 14.78 -7.01
CA ALA A 182 11.24 14.11 -7.66
C ALA A 182 10.80 13.01 -8.64
N GLY A 183 9.86 13.33 -9.52
CA GLY A 183 9.33 12.38 -10.52
C GLY A 183 8.08 11.62 -10.06
N TRP A 184 7.79 11.60 -8.76
CA TRP A 184 6.64 10.89 -8.20
C TRP A 184 5.36 11.72 -8.17
N VAL A 185 4.26 11.07 -8.54
CA VAL A 185 2.89 11.52 -8.38
C VAL A 185 2.20 10.56 -7.42
N TYR A 186 1.52 11.09 -6.41
CA TYR A 186 0.72 10.31 -5.47
C TYR A 186 -0.75 10.50 -5.79
N ALA A 187 -1.57 9.47 -5.59
CA ALA A 187 -3.01 9.61 -5.66
C ALA A 187 -3.74 8.72 -4.67
N THR A 188 -4.95 9.14 -4.31
CA THR A 188 -5.87 8.37 -3.47
C THR A 188 -7.21 8.20 -4.18
N VAL A 189 -7.73 6.98 -4.14
CA VAL A 189 -9.01 6.63 -4.77
C VAL A 189 -9.85 5.88 -3.73
N THR A 190 -11.09 6.29 -3.55
CA THR A 190 -12.06 5.59 -2.69
C THR A 190 -12.52 4.28 -3.35
N ASN A 191 -13.23 3.44 -2.60
CA ASN A 191 -13.70 2.14 -3.07
C ASN A 191 -14.73 2.22 -4.22
N ASP A 192 -15.43 3.34 -4.36
CA ASP A 192 -16.35 3.66 -5.45
C ASP A 192 -15.66 4.30 -6.67
N GLY A 193 -14.33 4.47 -6.63
CA GLY A 193 -13.54 4.98 -7.74
C GLY A 193 -13.37 6.51 -7.76
N LYS A 194 -13.89 7.25 -6.77
CA LYS A 194 -13.67 8.71 -6.69
C LYS A 194 -12.22 9.02 -6.33
N ILE A 195 -11.60 9.91 -7.10
CA ILE A 195 -10.25 10.43 -6.81
C ILE A 195 -10.37 11.52 -5.73
N THR A 196 -9.70 11.31 -4.60
CA THR A 196 -9.71 12.24 -3.46
C THR A 196 -8.45 13.10 -3.36
N GLY A 197 -7.42 12.78 -4.14
CA GLY A 197 -6.19 13.55 -4.25
C GLY A 197 -5.29 12.97 -5.34
N ALA A 198 -4.52 13.82 -6.00
CA ALA A 198 -3.60 13.48 -7.08
C ALA A 198 -2.53 14.59 -7.24
N GLY A 199 -1.25 14.23 -7.31
CA GLY A 199 -0.14 15.17 -7.42
C GLY A 199 0.82 15.06 -6.24
N ARG A 200 1.31 16.21 -5.75
CA ARG A 200 2.19 16.30 -4.57
C ARG A 200 1.35 16.29 -3.30
N MET A 201 0.99 15.10 -2.84
CA MET A 201 0.21 14.91 -1.61
C MET A 201 1.12 14.95 -0.37
N GLN A 202 1.04 16.03 0.43
CA GLN A 202 1.81 16.20 1.66
C GLN A 202 1.64 15.03 2.64
N SER A 203 0.44 14.45 2.71
CA SER A 203 0.19 13.27 3.54
C SER A 203 1.05 12.07 3.15
N CYS A 204 1.26 11.85 1.86
CA CYS A 204 2.10 10.77 1.34
C CYS A 204 3.58 11.14 1.47
N MET A 205 3.94 12.35 1.02
CA MET A 205 5.32 12.84 1.01
C MET A 205 5.96 12.81 2.41
N SER A 206 5.20 13.13 3.46
CA SER A 206 5.70 13.17 4.86
C SER A 206 6.40 11.90 5.35
N CYS A 207 6.13 10.75 4.72
CA CYS A 207 6.79 9.48 4.98
C CYS A 207 7.70 9.05 3.82
N HIS A 208 7.26 9.24 2.58
CA HIS A 208 7.96 8.74 1.41
C HIS A 208 9.26 9.50 1.12
N THR A 209 9.35 10.81 1.38
CA THR A 209 10.59 11.59 1.20
C THR A 209 11.74 11.14 2.08
N LYS A 210 11.45 10.38 3.15
CA LYS A 210 12.45 9.85 4.09
C LYS A 210 13.08 8.53 3.62
N GLN A 211 12.58 7.95 2.53
CA GLN A 211 13.17 6.76 1.90
C GLN A 211 14.03 7.20 0.72
N ALA A 212 15.17 6.54 0.50
CA ALA A 212 16.17 6.94 -0.49
C ALA A 212 15.59 7.10 -1.92
N ASP A 213 14.63 6.26 -2.27
CA ASP A 213 13.94 6.22 -3.56
C ASP A 213 12.43 6.41 -3.43
N ARG A 214 11.97 6.81 -2.23
CA ARG A 214 10.56 6.95 -1.87
C ARG A 214 9.78 5.64 -1.80
N LEU A 215 10.43 4.50 -1.82
CA LEU A 215 9.78 3.19 -1.77
C LEU A 215 9.98 2.50 -0.42
N PHE A 216 9.03 1.65 -0.05
CA PHE A 216 9.10 0.83 1.15
C PHE A 216 9.19 -0.65 0.76
N GLY A 217 10.12 -1.40 1.38
CA GLY A 217 10.15 -2.85 1.26
C GLY A 217 11.05 -3.42 0.17
N LEU A 218 11.88 -2.59 -0.47
CA LEU A 218 13.04 -3.08 -1.22
C LEU A 218 14.09 -3.63 -0.24
N PRO A 219 14.74 -4.77 -0.53
CA PRO A 219 16.06 -5.04 0.04
C PRO A 219 16.96 -3.86 -0.32
N LYS A 220 17.75 -3.36 0.65
CA LYS A 220 18.80 -2.38 0.30
C LYS A 220 19.65 -3.01 -0.81
N PRO A 221 19.98 -2.28 -1.89
CA PRO A 221 21.03 -2.74 -2.79
C PRO A 221 22.23 -3.10 -1.92
N ALA A 222 22.78 -4.30 -2.11
CA ALA A 222 24.06 -4.62 -1.48
C ALA A 222 25.02 -3.49 -1.83
N ALA A 223 25.71 -2.93 -0.83
CA ALA A 223 26.75 -1.95 -1.09
C ALA A 223 27.68 -2.56 -2.14
N LYS A 224 27.86 -1.85 -3.26
CA LYS A 224 28.90 -2.24 -4.24
C LYS A 224 30.22 -2.22 -3.46
N LYS A 225 30.79 -3.40 -3.21
CA LYS A 225 32.18 -3.51 -2.76
C LYS A 225 33.09 -3.16 -3.92
#